data_AF-A0A2S7CH06-F1
#
_entry.id   AF-A0A2S7CH06-F1
#
_cell.length_a   1.000
_cell.length_b   1.000
_cell.length_c   1.000
_cell.angle_alpha   90.00
_cell.angle_beta   90.00
_cell.angle_gamma   90.00
#
_symmetry.space_group_name_H-M   'P 1'
#
loop_
_entity.id
_entity.type
_entity.pdbx_description
1 polymer ?
#
loop_
_entity_poly.entity_id
_entity_poly.type
_entity_poly.pdbx_seq_one_letter_code
_entity_poly.pdbx_strand_id
1 'polypeptide(L)' 'MELNHIVRVARTAKKLRGTGPLSTGESLAAAIVLNKPGWLKGMGYTLAEAINRADDDGQTVPRLLQAQKIIAEEA' A
#
# COMPACT_ATOMS: atom_id res chain seq x y z
N MET A 1 -6.46 -5.64 7.01
CA MET A 1 -6.46 -4.17 7.24
C MET A 1 -7.72 -3.53 6.67
N GLU A 2 -8.31 -2.55 7.35
CA GLU A 2 -9.51 -1.84 6.88
C GLU A 2 -9.22 -0.79 5.79
N LEU A 3 -10.20 -0.55 4.91
CA LEU A 3 -10.06 0.37 3.77
C LEU A 3 -9.59 1.78 4.18
N ASN A 4 -10.23 2.36 5.19
CA ASN A 4 -9.90 3.70 5.68
C ASN A 4 -8.44 3.79 6.18
N HIS A 5 -7.92 2.70 6.74
CA HIS A 5 -6.53 2.61 7.18
C HIS A 5 -5.59 2.62 5.98
N ILE A 6 -5.87 1.81 4.95
CA ILE A 6 -5.07 1.71 3.72
C ILE A 6 -5.00 3.07 3.02
N VAL A 7 -6.13 3.78 2.91
CA VAL A 7 -6.18 5.12 2.31
C VAL A 7 -5.31 6.10 3.10
N ARG A 8 -5.44 6.12 4.44
CA ARG A 8 -4.61 7.00 5.31
C ARG A 8 -3.12 6.73 5.11
N VAL A 9 -2.72 5.46 5.08
CA VAL A 9 -1.34 5.02 4.88
C VAL A 9 -0.82 5.45 3.51
N ALA A 10 -1.60 5.24 2.45
CA ALA A 10 -1.23 5.67 1.09
C ALA A 10 -1.07 7.19 0.98
N ARG A 11 -1.97 7.98 1.58
CA ARG A 11 -1.84 9.46 1.61
C ARG A 11 -0.58 9.90 2.34
N THR A 12 -0.29 9.32 3.49
CA THR A 12 0.94 9.61 4.25
C THR A 12 2.17 9.31 3.41
N ALA A 13 2.25 8.15 2.78
CA ALA A 13 3.39 7.77 1.96
C ALA A 13 3.54 8.65 0.70
N LYS A 14 2.42 9.01 0.06
CA LYS A 14 2.39 9.97 -1.06
C LYS A 14 2.96 11.33 -0.66
N LYS A 15 2.55 11.85 0.50
CA LYS A 15 3.03 13.13 1.05
C LYS A 15 4.52 13.09 1.40
N LEU A 16 4.99 12.00 2.01
CA LEU A 16 6.40 11.83 2.41
C LEU A 16 7.32 11.44 1.24
N ARG A 17 6.77 11.11 0.07
CA ARG A 17 7.51 10.52 -1.07
C ARG A 17 8.30 9.25 -0.69
N GLY A 18 7.77 8.48 0.25
CA GLY A 18 8.38 7.26 0.77
C GLY A 18 7.53 6.61 1.84
N THR A 19 7.92 5.44 2.32
CA THR A 19 7.14 4.65 3.27
C THR A 19 7.26 5.09 4.73
N GLY A 20 8.13 6.05 5.06
CA GLY A 20 8.14 6.72 6.38
C GLY A 20 8.20 5.75 7.59
N PRO A 21 7.57 6.10 8.74
CA PRO A 21 7.54 5.25 9.95
C PRO A 21 6.45 4.17 9.90
N LEU A 22 6.01 3.78 8.71
CA LEU A 22 4.98 2.75 8.54
C LEU A 22 5.55 1.37 8.91
N SER A 23 4.68 0.48 9.39
CA SER A 23 5.04 -0.94 9.49
C SER A 23 5.34 -1.53 8.10
N THR A 24 5.99 -2.70 8.05
CA THR A 24 6.29 -3.38 6.78
C THR A 24 5.02 -3.64 5.96
N GLY A 25 3.95 -4.13 6.59
CA GLY A 25 2.68 -4.41 5.89
C GLY A 25 2.03 -3.14 5.33
N GLU A 26 2.05 -2.05 6.09
CA GLU A 26 1.55 -0.75 5.63
C GLU A 26 2.41 -0.16 4.50
N SER A 27 3.72 -0.31 4.59
CA SER A 27 4.67 0.12 3.55
C SER A 27 4.41 -0.59 2.23
N LEU A 28 4.17 -1.90 2.28
CA LEU A 28 3.82 -2.71 1.11
C LEU A 28 2.45 -2.32 0.55
N ALA A 29 1.44 -2.17 1.40
CA ALA A 29 0.11 -1.71 0.99
C ALA A 29 0.17 -0.33 0.31
N ALA A 30 0.92 0.62 0.87
CA ALA A 30 1.12 1.95 0.29
C ALA A 30 1.80 1.87 -1.09
N ALA A 31 2.85 1.06 -1.21
CA ALA A 31 3.58 0.89 -2.45
C ALA A 31 2.71 0.26 -3.55
N ILE A 32 1.84 -0.69 -3.21
CA ILE A 32 0.88 -1.29 -4.14
C ILE A 32 -0.13 -0.24 -4.60
N VAL A 33 -0.79 0.45 -3.66
CA VAL A 33 -1.83 1.45 -3.93
C VAL A 33 -1.30 2.62 -4.79
N LEU A 34 -0.06 3.07 -4.53
CA LEU A 34 0.57 4.16 -5.25
C LEU A 34 1.30 3.70 -6.53
N ASN A 35 1.19 2.42 -6.89
CA ASN A 35 1.88 1.81 -8.03
C ASN A 35 3.39 2.14 -8.05
N LYS A 36 4.09 1.88 -6.93
CA LYS A 36 5.52 2.12 -6.74
C LYS A 36 6.31 0.81 -6.62
N PRO A 37 6.55 0.09 -7.74
CA PRO A 37 7.30 -1.17 -7.72
C PRO A 37 8.75 -0.98 -7.25
N GLY A 38 9.34 0.20 -7.44
CA GLY A 38 10.68 0.52 -6.93
C GLY A 38 10.75 0.48 -5.40
N TRP A 39 9.67 0.82 -4.69
CA TRP A 39 9.62 0.73 -3.23
C TRP A 39 9.54 -0.73 -2.77
N LEU A 40 8.75 -1.56 -3.46
CA LEU A 40 8.70 -3.01 -3.20
C LEU A 40 10.07 -3.66 -3.38
N LYS A 41 10.72 -3.37 -4.51
CA LYS A 41 12.07 -3.85 -4.81
C LYS A 41 13.10 -3.37 -3.78
N GLY A 42 13.02 -2.11 -3.35
CA GLY A 42 13.89 -1.55 -2.32
C GLY A 42 13.74 -2.24 -0.95
N MET A 43 12.55 -2.77 -0.65
CA MET A 43 12.28 -3.57 0.55
C MET A 43 12.59 -5.07 0.35
N GLY A 44 13.01 -5.50 -0.83
CA GLY A 44 13.32 -6.90 -1.14
C GLY A 44 12.10 -7.78 -1.42
N TYR A 45 10.95 -7.19 -1.76
CA TYR A 45 9.71 -7.92 -2.06
C TYR A 45 9.39 -7.92 -3.56
N THR A 46 8.99 -9.09 -4.07
CA THR A 46 8.23 -9.17 -5.32
C THR A 46 6.79 -8.67 -5.13
N LEU A 47 6.08 -8.40 -6.22
CA LEU A 47 4.67 -8.00 -6.14
C LEU A 47 3.81 -9.09 -5.47
N ALA A 48 4.03 -10.36 -5.79
CA ALA A 48 3.26 -11.47 -5.23
C ALA A 48 3.48 -11.60 -3.71
N GLU A 49 4.74 -11.53 -3.26
CA GLU A 49 5.06 -11.55 -1.82
C GLU A 49 4.50 -10.33 -1.10
N ALA A 50 4.54 -9.15 -1.73
CA ALA A 50 3.99 -7.94 -1.16
C ALA A 50 2.47 -8.02 -0.96
N ILE A 51 1.74 -8.56 -1.94
CA ILE A 51 0.30 -8.79 -1.84
C ILE A 51 0.00 -9.79 -0.72
N ASN A 52 0.68 -10.94 -0.72
CA ASN A 52 0.48 -11.97 0.30
C ASN A 52 0.80 -11.46 1.71
N ARG A 53 1.82 -10.60 1.85
CA ARG A 53 2.23 -10.05 3.15
C ARG A 53 1.32 -8.93 3.64
N ALA A 54 0.75 -8.15 2.73
CA ALA A 54 -0.21 -7.09 3.03
C ALA A 54 -1.61 -7.66 3.35
N ASP A 55 -1.93 -8.85 2.83
CA ASP A 55 -3.19 -9.52 3.06
C ASP A 55 -3.24 -10.25 4.40
N ASP A 56 -3.49 -9.47 5.44
CA ASP A 56 -3.50 -9.93 6.84
C ASP A 56 -4.77 -10.72 7.20
N ASP A 57 -5.88 -10.47 6.51
CA ASP A 57 -7.22 -10.98 6.84
C ASP A 57 -7.93 -11.70 5.67
N GLY A 58 -7.24 -11.92 4.55
CA GLY A 58 -7.82 -12.53 3.35
C GLY A 58 -8.80 -11.63 2.58
N GLN A 59 -9.01 -10.40 3.05
CA GLN A 59 -9.95 -9.42 2.46
C GLN A 59 -9.28 -8.10 2.11
N THR A 60 -7.97 -8.00 2.29
CA THR A 60 -7.25 -6.74 2.09
C THR A 60 -7.07 -6.45 0.59
N VAL A 61 -6.96 -7.48 -0.27
CA VAL A 61 -6.77 -7.29 -1.72
C VAL A 61 -7.87 -6.46 -2.40
N PRO A 62 -9.18 -6.76 -2.23
CA PRO A 62 -10.23 -5.89 -2.75
C PRO A 62 -10.15 -4.45 -2.24
N ARG A 63 -9.76 -4.27 -0.98
CA ARG A 63 -9.63 -2.94 -0.35
C ARG A 63 -8.44 -2.16 -0.89
N LEU A 64 -7.34 -2.82 -1.27
CA LEU A 64 -6.21 -2.17 -1.97
C LEU A 64 -6.65 -1.57 -3.29
N LEU A 65 -7.48 -2.29 -4.06
CA LEU A 65 -8.03 -1.78 -5.32
C LEU A 65 -8.98 -0.58 -5.08
N GLN A 66 -9.85 -0.67 -4.08
CA GLN A 66 -10.73 0.45 -3.71
C GLN A 66 -9.93 1.68 -3.28
N ALA A 67 -8.90 1.50 -2.43
CA ALA A 67 -8.03 2.58 -2.01
C ALA A 67 -7.28 3.21 -3.20
N GLN A 68 -6.82 2.41 -4.15
CA GLN A 68 -6.17 2.92 -5.37
C GLN A 68 -7.09 3.85 -6.17
N LYS A 69 -8.38 3.50 -6.32
CA LYS A 69 -9.36 4.36 -7.00
C LYS A 69 -9.55 5.69 -6.27
N ILE A 70 -9.76 5.65 -4.95
CA ILE A 70 -9.91 6.84 -4.11
C ILE A 70 -8.70 7.78 -4.26
N ILE A 71 -7.48 7.24 -4.17
CA ILE A 71 -6.25 8.03 -4.26
C ILE A 71 -6.03 8.60 -5.68
N ALA A 72 -6.49 7.90 -6.72
CA ALA A 72 -6.40 8.36 -8.10
C ALA A 72 -7.38 9.50 -8.40
N GLU A 73 -8.57 9.49 -7.78
CA GLU A 73 -9.56 10.58 -7.88
C GLU A 73 -9.11 11.86 -7.15
N GLU A 74 -8.18 11.75 -6.20
CA GLU A 74 -7.58 12.88 -5.46
C GLU A 74 -6.40 13.56 -6.18
N ALA A 75 -5.95 13.05 -7.32
CA ALA A 75 -4.74 13.49 -8.03
C ALA A 75 -5.05 14.51 -9.13
#